data_AF-A0A9W8I9K9-F1
#
_entry.id   AF-A0A9W8I9K9-F1
#
_cell.length_a   1.000
_cell.length_b   1.000
_cell.length_c   1.000
_cell.angle_alpha   90.00
_cell.angle_beta   90.00
_cell.angle_gamma   90.00
#
_symmetry.space_group_name_H-M   'P 1'
#
loop_
_entity.id
_entity.type
_entity.pdbx_description
1 polymer ?
#
loop_
_entity_poly.entity_id
_entity_poly.type
_entity_poly.pdbx_seq_one_letter_code
_entity_poly.pdbx_strand_id
1 'polypeptide(L)'
;MSGLTESTDQTMFLDPEIRNWVLFPITIIMVLVGIFRHQLTILMTGEPPKPDIKDIRQGKALMRGQTLAQSNSYIPASAFANRKAYLCQAYENGTFLKNKSKDQSPVNLMTDPKNMEVMMDGMKKQMMGIVPQTLIMGWIQFFFSGFILIKLPFPLGMRFKQMLQSGIMTPNMDVRWVSSLSWYFINLFGLRGVFSLILGGENSADGIRDMTAMGTMGTMGQQAGQPQDFNKLFMSLKDSLSIVYHEWDLANIEQRVLVKYGKQSQIYKSAAR
;
A
#
# COMPACT_ATOMS: atom_id res chain seq x y z
N MET A 1 29.30 -32.75 -8.73
CA MET A 1 30.44 -32.34 -7.91
C MET A 1 29.98 -31.19 -7.03
N SER A 2 29.88 -31.47 -5.74
CA SER A 2 29.42 -30.56 -4.68
C SER A 2 30.46 -29.46 -4.47
N GLY A 3 30.18 -28.26 -4.97
CA GLY A 3 30.94 -27.05 -4.67
C GLY A 3 30.35 -26.34 -3.46
N LEU A 4 30.33 -27.00 -2.30
CA LEU A 4 30.23 -26.29 -1.03
C LEU A 4 31.53 -25.51 -0.87
N THR A 5 31.55 -24.28 -1.38
CA THR A 5 32.58 -23.31 -1.02
C THR A 5 32.49 -23.15 0.49
N GLU A 6 33.43 -23.75 1.22
CA GLU A 6 33.73 -23.36 2.60
C GLU A 6 33.82 -21.84 2.62
N SER A 7 32.83 -21.18 3.22
CA SER A 7 32.96 -19.78 3.56
C SER A 7 34.08 -19.72 4.60
N THR A 8 35.32 -19.50 4.15
CA THR A 8 36.43 -19.18 5.04
C THR A 8 35.93 -18.06 5.92
N ASP A 9 35.74 -18.35 7.22
CA ASP A 9 35.06 -17.44 8.11
C ASP A 9 35.99 -16.24 8.29
N GLN A 10 35.77 -15.19 7.48
CA GLN A 10 36.59 -13.99 7.53
C GLN A 10 36.39 -13.38 8.91
N THR A 11 37.44 -13.38 9.73
CA THR A 11 37.50 -12.75 11.04
C THR A 11 38.30 -11.46 10.91
N MET A 12 37.61 -10.33 10.77
CA MET A 12 38.23 -9.01 10.83
C MET A 12 38.03 -8.44 12.23
N PHE A 13 39.08 -7.87 12.81
CA PHE A 13 38.98 -7.14 14.06
C PHE A 13 38.47 -5.73 13.75
N LEU A 14 37.30 -5.37 14.29
CA LEU A 14 36.74 -4.04 14.18
C LEU A 14 37.09 -3.21 15.41
N ASP A 15 37.29 -1.91 15.21
CA ASP A 15 37.48 -0.97 16.31
C ASP A 15 36.21 -0.91 17.18
N PRO A 16 36.29 -1.22 18.50
CA PRO A 16 35.16 -1.12 19.42
C PRO A 16 34.50 0.26 19.47
N GLU A 17 35.22 1.34 19.16
CA GLU A 17 34.69 2.70 19.16
C GLU A 17 33.62 2.92 18.07
N ILE A 18 33.71 2.20 16.93
CA ILE A 18 32.71 2.28 15.84
C ILE A 18 31.31 1.90 16.35
N ARG A 19 31.23 0.96 17.31
CA ARG A 19 29.95 0.59 17.93
C ARG A 19 29.30 1.75 18.68
N ASN A 20 30.10 2.47 19.47
CA ASN A 20 29.59 3.52 20.35
C ASN A 20 29.33 4.83 19.59
N TRP A 21 30.14 5.12 18.57
CA TRP A 21 30.08 6.38 17.81
C TRP A 21 29.27 6.31 16.52
N VAL A 22 29.04 5.12 15.97
CA VAL A 22 28.34 4.97 14.69
C VAL A 22 27.09 4.10 14.84
N LEU A 23 27.23 2.89 15.36
CA LEU A 23 26.12 1.93 15.40
C LEU A 23 24.97 2.44 16.28
N PHE A 24 25.25 2.76 17.54
CA PHE A 24 24.22 3.21 18.48
C PHE A 24 23.64 4.59 18.11
N PRO A 25 24.43 5.60 17.74
CA PRO A 25 23.90 6.90 17.32
C PRO A 25 23.00 6.81 16.08
N ILE A 26 23.37 6.02 15.06
CA ILE A 26 22.51 5.83 13.88
C ILE A 26 21.15 5.23 14.28
N THR A 27 21.13 4.22 15.16
CA THR A 27 19.86 3.61 15.60
C THR A 27 18.97 4.60 16.34
N ILE A 28 19.54 5.43 17.23
CA ILE A 28 18.77 6.44 17.98
C ILE A 28 18.23 7.51 17.04
N ILE A 29 19.08 8.03 16.15
CA ILE A 29 18.69 9.06 15.18
C ILE A 29 17.54 8.53 14.31
N MET A 30 17.59 7.27 13.88
CA MET A 30 16.53 6.65 13.11
C MET A 30 15.20 6.61 13.86
N VAL A 31 15.21 6.26 15.15
CA VAL A 31 14.00 6.24 15.98
C VAL A 31 13.46 7.67 16.17
N LEU A 32 14.32 8.62 16.53
CA LEU A 32 13.93 10.01 16.76
C LEU A 32 13.37 10.66 15.49
N VAL A 33 14.03 10.45 14.34
CA VAL A 33 13.56 10.99 13.06
C VAL A 33 12.25 10.33 12.64
N GLY A 34 12.07 9.03 12.88
CA GLY A 34 10.79 8.36 12.63
C GLY A 34 9.64 8.95 13.45
N ILE A 35 9.87 9.21 14.74
CA ILE A 35 8.89 9.86 15.63
C ILE A 35 8.63 11.30 15.16
N PHE A 36 9.68 12.08 14.92
CA PHE A 36 9.56 13.46 14.45
C PHE A 36 8.77 13.55 13.14
N ARG A 37 9.09 12.68 12.18
CA ARG A 37 8.39 12.59 10.90
C ARG A 37 6.91 12.27 11.08
N HIS A 38 6.57 11.35 11.97
CA HIS A 38 5.17 11.02 12.24
C HIS A 38 4.40 12.23 12.74
N GLN A 39 4.96 12.97 13.71
CA GLN A 39 4.34 14.19 14.22
C GLN A 39 4.24 15.29 13.15
N LEU A 40 5.29 15.50 12.36
CA LEU A 40 5.28 16.44 11.24
C LEU A 40 4.20 16.07 10.21
N THR A 41 4.07 14.79 9.92
CA THR A 41 3.08 14.27 8.96
C THR A 41 1.66 14.52 9.46
N ILE A 42 1.39 14.27 10.74
CA ILE A 42 0.09 14.57 11.36
C ILE A 42 -0.21 16.07 11.24
N LEU A 43 0.77 16.92 11.59
CA LEU A 43 0.60 18.37 11.56
C LEU A 43 0.36 18.90 10.14
N MET A 44 1.06 18.37 9.14
CA MET A 44 0.96 18.82 7.75
C MET A 44 -0.21 18.20 6.97
N THR A 45 -0.71 17.04 7.40
CA THR A 45 -1.84 16.38 6.72
C THR A 45 -3.15 17.13 6.97
N GLY A 46 -3.26 17.84 8.10
CA GLY A 46 -4.41 18.69 8.44
C GLY A 46 -5.75 17.96 8.41
N GLU A 47 -6.84 18.70 8.58
CA GLU A 47 -8.17 18.17 8.28
C GLU A 47 -8.33 18.04 6.76
N PRO A 48 -8.79 16.88 6.23
CA PRO A 48 -9.07 16.76 4.81
C PRO A 48 -10.14 17.78 4.41
N PRO A 49 -10.01 18.43 3.24
CA PRO A 49 -11.02 19.38 2.78
C PRO A 49 -12.36 18.68 2.70
N LYS A 50 -13.41 19.33 3.20
CA LYS A 50 -14.77 18.78 3.18
C LYS A 50 -15.16 18.53 1.71
N PRO A 51 -15.35 17.26 1.30
CA PRO A 51 -15.69 16.96 -0.08
C PRO A 51 -17.08 17.52 -0.41
N ASP A 52 -17.28 17.94 -1.66
CA ASP A 52 -18.59 18.41 -2.13
C ASP A 52 -19.62 17.27 -2.00
N ILE A 53 -20.85 17.61 -1.60
CA ILE A 53 -21.96 16.66 -1.44
C ILE A 53 -22.19 15.88 -2.75
N LYS A 54 -21.96 16.52 -3.90
CA LYS A 54 -22.08 15.86 -5.22
C LYS A 54 -20.98 14.83 -5.46
N ASP A 55 -19.74 15.09 -5.03
CA ASP A 55 -18.63 14.12 -5.14
C ASP A 55 -18.87 12.91 -4.23
N ILE A 56 -19.32 13.16 -3.00
CA ILE A 56 -19.70 12.08 -2.06
C ILE A 56 -20.83 11.24 -2.66
N ARG A 57 -21.84 11.88 -3.25
CA ARG A 57 -22.97 11.19 -3.87
C ARG A 57 -22.51 10.26 -5.00
N GLN A 58 -21.62 10.73 -5.89
CA GLN A 58 -21.05 9.91 -6.96
C GLN A 58 -20.32 8.69 -6.40
N GLY A 59 -19.41 8.89 -5.45
CA GLY A 59 -18.64 7.80 -4.84
C GLY A 59 -19.51 6.79 -4.11
N LYS A 60 -20.48 7.26 -3.31
CA LYS A 60 -21.41 6.38 -2.58
C LYS A 60 -22.35 5.63 -3.52
N ALA A 61 -22.80 6.25 -4.61
CA ALA A 61 -23.61 5.58 -5.62
C ALA A 61 -22.83 4.46 -6.32
N LEU A 62 -21.53 4.64 -6.57
CA LEU A 62 -20.67 3.60 -7.13
C LEU A 62 -20.49 2.44 -6.14
N MET A 63 -20.12 2.76 -4.88
CA MET A 63 -19.97 1.74 -3.83
C MET A 63 -21.27 0.95 -3.64
N ARG A 64 -22.43 1.62 -3.67
CA ARG A 64 -23.73 0.95 -3.55
C ARG A 64 -23.95 -0.10 -4.64
N GLY A 65 -23.59 0.19 -5.89
CA GLY A 65 -23.72 -0.78 -6.98
C GLY A 65 -22.71 -1.92 -6.86
N GLN A 66 -21.48 -1.65 -6.44
CA GLN A 66 -20.47 -2.67 -6.15
C GLN A 66 -20.92 -3.61 -5.02
N THR A 67 -21.41 -3.05 -3.91
CA THR A 67 -21.97 -3.84 -2.80
C THR A 67 -23.15 -4.68 -3.27
N LEU A 68 -24.05 -4.13 -4.11
CA LEU A 68 -25.17 -4.89 -4.65
C LEU A 68 -24.70 -6.07 -5.53
N ALA A 69 -23.68 -5.87 -6.36
CA ALA A 69 -23.11 -6.93 -7.19
C ALA A 69 -22.47 -8.04 -6.34
N GLN A 70 -21.69 -7.67 -5.32
CA GLN A 70 -20.97 -8.61 -4.45
C GLN A 70 -21.90 -9.32 -3.44
N SER A 71 -22.90 -8.62 -2.92
CA SER A 71 -23.80 -9.10 -1.86
C SER A 71 -25.18 -9.46 -2.40
N ASN A 72 -25.27 -9.91 -3.65
CA ASN A 72 -26.55 -10.20 -4.30
C ASN A 72 -27.30 -11.37 -3.62
N SER A 73 -26.57 -12.28 -2.99
CA SER A 73 -27.12 -13.53 -2.44
C SER A 73 -27.88 -13.39 -1.12
N TYR A 74 -27.68 -12.28 -0.41
CA TYR A 74 -28.28 -12.04 0.90
C TYR A 74 -29.65 -11.33 0.85
N ILE A 75 -30.08 -10.85 -0.32
CA ILE A 75 -31.35 -10.12 -0.47
C ILE A 75 -32.33 -10.89 -1.36
N PRO A 76 -33.66 -10.84 -1.10
CA PRO A 76 -34.63 -11.60 -1.88
C PRO A 76 -34.57 -11.27 -3.37
N ALA A 77 -34.90 -12.24 -4.23
CA ALA A 77 -34.83 -12.09 -5.69
C ALA A 77 -35.62 -10.87 -6.20
N SER A 78 -36.81 -10.63 -5.66
CA SER A 78 -37.65 -9.47 -6.00
C SER A 78 -36.99 -8.14 -5.62
N ALA A 79 -36.37 -8.08 -4.43
CA ALA A 79 -35.66 -6.90 -3.95
C ALA A 79 -34.38 -6.64 -4.76
N PHE A 80 -33.65 -7.68 -5.14
CA PHE A 80 -32.48 -7.58 -6.02
C PHE A 80 -32.88 -7.05 -7.41
N ALA A 81 -33.90 -7.65 -8.03
CA ALA A 81 -34.38 -7.22 -9.36
C ALA A 81 -34.78 -5.74 -9.38
N ASN A 82 -35.56 -5.29 -8.38
CA ASN A 82 -35.98 -3.89 -8.28
C ASN A 82 -34.79 -2.93 -8.08
N ARG A 83 -33.82 -3.29 -7.24
CA ARG A 83 -32.62 -2.47 -6.98
C ARG A 83 -31.69 -2.43 -8.19
N LYS A 84 -31.53 -3.56 -8.89
CA LYS A 84 -30.77 -3.67 -10.14
C LYS A 84 -31.38 -2.78 -11.21
N ALA A 85 -32.68 -2.87 -11.44
CA ALA A 85 -33.39 -2.04 -12.42
C ALA A 85 -33.23 -0.53 -12.11
N TYR A 86 -33.46 -0.14 -10.85
CA TYR A 86 -33.31 1.26 -10.42
C TYR A 86 -31.88 1.78 -10.63
N LEU A 87 -30.85 1.02 -10.24
CA LEU A 87 -29.46 1.46 -10.38
C LEU A 87 -29.02 1.51 -11.84
N CYS A 88 -29.38 0.52 -12.65
CA CYS A 88 -29.07 0.54 -14.08
C CYS A 88 -29.67 1.78 -14.76
N GLN A 89 -30.95 2.08 -14.49
CA GLN A 89 -31.61 3.28 -15.01
C GLN A 89 -30.95 4.57 -14.49
N ALA A 90 -30.59 4.63 -13.21
CA ALA A 90 -29.97 5.81 -12.61
C ALA A 90 -28.54 6.06 -13.13
N TYR A 91 -27.80 5.01 -13.48
CA TYR A 91 -26.49 5.09 -14.12
C TYR A 91 -26.60 5.54 -15.58
N GLU A 92 -27.55 5.02 -16.36
CA GLU A 92 -27.83 5.47 -17.74
C GLU A 92 -28.27 6.94 -17.81
N ASN A 93 -29.12 7.34 -16.88
CA ASN A 93 -29.65 8.70 -16.77
C ASN A 93 -28.64 9.69 -16.19
N GLY A 94 -27.50 9.21 -15.66
CA GLY A 94 -26.50 10.06 -15.03
C GLY A 94 -27.01 10.81 -13.79
N THR A 95 -28.02 10.28 -13.09
CA THR A 95 -28.66 10.96 -11.94
C THR A 95 -27.69 11.23 -10.80
N PHE A 96 -26.68 10.37 -10.65
CA PHE A 96 -25.65 10.50 -9.63
C PHE A 96 -24.44 11.31 -10.07
N LEU A 97 -24.31 11.67 -11.36
CA LEU A 97 -23.17 12.45 -11.85
C LEU A 97 -23.24 13.91 -11.38
N LYS A 98 -22.09 14.46 -10.98
CA LYS A 98 -21.90 15.86 -10.58
C LYS A 98 -22.12 16.82 -11.74
N ASN A 99 -21.61 16.46 -12.92
CA ASN A 99 -21.92 17.09 -14.19
C ASN A 99 -22.75 16.15 -15.05
N LYS A 100 -23.97 16.57 -15.42
CA LYS A 100 -24.88 15.79 -16.27
C LYS A 100 -24.51 15.81 -17.75
N SER A 101 -23.50 16.60 -18.14
CA SER A 101 -23.06 16.67 -19.53
C SER A 101 -22.32 15.37 -19.88
N LYS A 102 -22.90 14.59 -20.80
CA LYS A 102 -22.36 13.31 -21.28
C LYS A 102 -21.11 13.47 -22.16
N ASP A 103 -20.74 14.70 -22.51
CA ASP A 103 -19.59 15.04 -23.34
C ASP A 103 -18.52 15.78 -22.53
N GLN A 104 -17.75 15.04 -21.75
CA GLN A 104 -16.42 15.49 -21.37
C GLN A 104 -15.42 14.45 -21.87
N SER A 105 -14.86 14.75 -23.06
CA SER A 105 -13.52 14.34 -23.48
C SER A 105 -12.60 14.32 -22.27
N PRO A 106 -11.60 13.42 -22.18
CA PRO A 106 -10.70 13.33 -21.02
C PRO A 106 -10.18 14.73 -20.71
N VAL A 107 -10.77 15.37 -19.71
CA VAL A 107 -10.49 16.75 -19.37
C VAL A 107 -9.05 16.69 -18.90
N ASN A 108 -8.16 17.33 -19.66
CA ASN A 108 -6.77 17.49 -19.25
C ASN A 108 -6.79 18.19 -17.90
N LEU A 109 -6.64 17.42 -16.82
CA LEU A 109 -6.81 17.85 -15.43
C LEU A 109 -5.83 18.94 -14.99
N MET A 110 -4.85 19.29 -15.83
CA MET A 110 -3.98 20.43 -15.61
C MET A 110 -4.71 21.77 -15.71
N THR A 111 -5.89 21.84 -16.34
CA THR A 111 -6.66 23.08 -16.46
C THR A 111 -7.68 23.31 -15.35
N ASP A 112 -7.91 22.33 -14.46
CA ASP A 112 -8.91 22.42 -13.40
C ASP A 112 -8.22 22.60 -12.03
N PRO A 113 -8.21 23.82 -11.44
CA PRO A 113 -7.40 24.17 -10.27
C PRO A 113 -7.59 23.24 -9.07
N LYS A 114 -8.80 22.71 -8.88
CA LYS A 114 -9.14 21.84 -7.73
C LYS A 114 -8.61 20.42 -7.88
N ASN A 115 -8.55 19.89 -9.10
CA ASN A 115 -8.01 18.55 -9.35
C ASN A 115 -6.48 18.58 -9.31
N MET A 116 -5.88 19.69 -9.76
CA MET A 116 -4.46 19.96 -9.58
C MET A 116 -4.09 20.15 -8.11
N GLU A 117 -4.93 20.80 -7.30
CA GLU A 117 -4.73 20.91 -5.84
C GLU A 117 -4.76 19.55 -5.15
N VAL A 118 -5.73 18.68 -5.46
CA VAL A 118 -5.80 17.31 -4.90
C VAL A 118 -4.61 16.45 -5.35
N MET A 119 -4.19 16.59 -6.61
CA MET A 119 -3.00 15.92 -7.13
C MET A 119 -1.72 16.44 -6.45
N MET A 120 -1.60 17.75 -6.29
CA MET A 120 -0.47 18.39 -5.64
C MET A 120 -0.42 18.04 -4.14
N ASP A 121 -1.57 17.93 -3.47
CA ASP A 121 -1.66 17.44 -2.10
C ASP A 121 -1.24 15.98 -1.97
N GLY A 122 -1.65 15.12 -2.92
CA GLY A 122 -1.19 13.74 -2.99
C GLY A 122 0.33 13.64 -3.24
N MET A 123 0.84 14.44 -4.17
CA MET A 123 2.26 14.52 -4.48
C MET A 123 3.06 15.08 -3.31
N LYS A 124 2.56 16.13 -2.63
CA LYS A 124 3.18 16.72 -1.44
C LYS A 124 3.23 15.69 -0.32
N LYS A 125 2.14 14.96 -0.05
CA LYS A 125 2.12 13.88 0.95
C LYS A 125 3.14 12.77 0.61
N GLN A 126 3.25 12.38 -0.66
CA GLN A 126 4.24 11.39 -1.09
C GLN A 126 5.69 11.92 -1.04
N MET A 127 5.91 13.18 -1.38
CA MET A 127 7.21 13.84 -1.35
C MET A 127 7.70 14.05 0.09
N MET A 128 6.79 14.32 1.03
CA MET A 128 7.10 14.41 2.46
C MET A 128 7.57 13.07 3.05
N GLY A 129 7.17 11.93 2.48
CA GLY A 129 7.71 10.62 2.87
C GLY A 129 9.12 10.37 2.32
N ILE A 130 9.37 10.77 1.07
CA ILE A 130 10.61 10.48 0.33
C ILE A 130 11.76 11.42 0.71
N VAL A 131 11.48 12.71 0.94
CA VAL A 131 12.52 13.72 1.20
C VAL A 131 13.33 13.39 2.47
N PRO A 132 12.71 13.11 3.63
CA PRO A 132 13.47 12.75 4.83
C PRO A 132 14.33 11.50 4.62
N GLN A 133 13.77 10.49 3.96
CA GLN A 133 14.45 9.22 3.70
C GLN A 133 15.69 9.39 2.81
N THR A 134 15.59 10.26 1.80
CA THR A 134 16.70 10.56 0.87
C THR A 134 17.77 11.41 1.56
N LEU A 135 17.37 12.38 2.38
CA LEU A 135 18.29 13.23 3.13
C LEU A 135 19.10 12.42 4.15
N ILE A 136 18.46 11.53 4.91
CA ILE A 136 19.17 10.67 5.87
C ILE A 136 20.12 9.72 5.14
N MET A 137 19.68 9.14 4.02
CA MET A 137 20.52 8.28 3.19
C MET A 137 21.80 9.01 2.73
N GLY A 138 21.67 10.24 2.22
CA GLY A 138 22.81 11.07 1.83
C GLY A 138 23.68 11.49 3.00
N TRP A 139 23.07 11.84 4.14
CA TRP A 139 23.78 12.20 5.37
C TRP A 139 24.65 11.04 5.88
N ILE A 140 24.12 9.82 5.91
CA ILE A 140 24.86 8.62 6.33
C ILE A 140 26.00 8.33 5.34
N GLN A 141 25.75 8.48 4.04
CA GLN A 141 26.79 8.28 3.03
C GLN A 141 27.91 9.33 3.13
N PHE A 142 27.60 10.57 3.50
CA PHE A 142 28.61 11.62 3.67
C PHE A 142 29.45 11.47 4.94
N PHE A 143 28.81 11.23 6.10
CA PHE A 143 29.51 11.18 7.40
C PHE A 143 30.08 9.80 7.77
N PHE A 144 29.49 8.72 7.25
CA PHE A 144 29.81 7.36 7.69
C PHE A 144 30.21 6.42 6.54
N SER A 145 30.82 6.92 5.45
CA SER A 145 31.31 6.05 4.37
C SER A 145 32.74 5.56 4.58
N GLY A 146 33.13 4.50 3.85
CA GLY A 146 34.52 4.04 3.77
C GLY A 146 34.95 3.01 4.81
N PHE A 147 34.07 2.60 5.73
CA PHE A 147 34.39 1.58 6.75
C PHE A 147 33.29 0.52 6.92
N ILE A 148 33.68 -0.60 7.53
CA ILE A 148 32.82 -1.73 7.86
C ILE A 148 32.24 -1.52 9.26
N LEU A 149 30.95 -1.77 9.44
CA LEU A 149 30.25 -1.49 10.70
C LEU A 149 30.01 -2.75 11.53
N ILE A 150 29.47 -3.81 10.94
CA ILE A 150 29.14 -5.06 11.65
C ILE A 150 29.15 -6.26 10.70
N LYS A 151 29.41 -7.46 11.27
CA LYS A 151 29.22 -8.75 10.62
C LYS A 151 27.85 -9.32 10.98
N LEU A 152 27.04 -9.66 9.99
CA LEU A 152 25.74 -10.29 10.21
C LEU A 152 25.90 -11.79 10.54
N PRO A 153 25.09 -12.34 11.47
CA PRO A 153 25.21 -13.73 11.93
C PRO A 153 24.56 -14.76 11.00
N PHE A 154 24.11 -14.35 9.80
CA PHE A 154 23.44 -15.23 8.85
C PHE A 154 24.02 -15.07 7.44
N PRO A 155 24.05 -16.14 6.62
CA PRO A 155 24.52 -16.08 5.25
C PRO A 155 23.59 -15.25 4.36
N LEU A 156 24.19 -14.43 3.48
CA LEU A 156 23.48 -13.58 2.53
C LEU A 156 23.88 -13.93 1.10
N GLY A 157 22.92 -13.85 0.17
CA GLY A 157 23.19 -14.07 -1.25
C GLY A 157 24.02 -12.95 -1.87
N MET A 158 24.87 -13.28 -2.86
CA MET A 158 25.75 -12.30 -3.54
C MET A 158 25.03 -11.12 -4.19
N ARG A 159 23.75 -11.24 -4.51
CA ARG A 159 22.94 -10.12 -5.06
C ARG A 159 22.80 -8.95 -4.08
N PHE A 160 22.87 -9.21 -2.77
CA PHE A 160 22.82 -8.17 -1.76
C PHE A 160 24.16 -7.44 -1.60
N LYS A 161 25.26 -7.94 -2.18
CA LYS A 161 26.60 -7.37 -2.01
C LYS A 161 26.69 -5.91 -2.46
N GLN A 162 26.15 -5.60 -3.64
CA GLN A 162 26.16 -4.24 -4.19
C GLN A 162 25.38 -3.26 -3.31
N MET A 163 24.32 -3.73 -2.66
CA MET A 163 23.53 -2.92 -1.73
C MET A 163 24.23 -2.79 -0.37
N LEU A 164 24.74 -3.92 0.17
CA LEU A 164 25.25 -4.02 1.52
C LEU A 164 26.66 -3.42 1.71
N GLN A 165 27.44 -3.37 0.63
CA GLN A 165 28.84 -2.88 0.62
C GLN A 165 29.00 -1.60 -0.19
N SER A 166 27.90 -0.92 -0.51
CA SER A 166 27.97 0.41 -1.11
C SER A 166 28.78 1.34 -0.19
N GLY A 167 29.82 1.97 -0.76
CA GLY A 167 30.78 2.79 -0.02
C GLY A 167 32.04 2.07 0.47
N ILE A 168 32.22 0.78 0.19
CA ILE A 168 33.43 0.02 0.53
C ILE A 168 34.06 -0.54 -0.76
N MET A 169 35.30 -0.15 -1.07
CA MET A 169 35.96 -0.51 -2.33
C MET A 169 36.70 -1.87 -2.29
N THR A 170 36.11 -2.90 -1.69
CA THR A 170 36.74 -4.23 -1.56
C THR A 170 35.90 -5.35 -2.18
N PRO A 171 36.17 -5.73 -3.46
CA PRO A 171 35.33 -6.67 -4.21
C PRO A 171 35.39 -8.12 -3.71
N ASN A 172 36.42 -8.51 -2.94
CA ASN A 172 36.62 -9.88 -2.45
C ASN A 172 36.11 -10.11 -1.01
N MET A 173 35.44 -9.13 -0.42
CA MET A 173 34.91 -9.21 0.95
C MET A 173 33.62 -10.06 1.02
N ASP A 174 33.45 -10.83 2.08
CA ASP A 174 32.21 -11.58 2.34
C ASP A 174 31.00 -10.63 2.52
N VAL A 175 29.85 -11.03 2.00
CA VAL A 175 28.58 -10.27 1.97
C VAL A 175 28.03 -10.02 3.38
N ARG A 176 28.46 -10.82 4.36
CA ARG A 176 28.09 -10.65 5.78
C ARG A 176 28.66 -9.39 6.40
N TRP A 177 29.70 -8.79 5.81
CA TRP A 177 30.27 -7.52 6.27
C TRP A 177 29.51 -6.35 5.65
N VAL A 178 28.95 -5.53 6.53
CA VAL A 178 27.93 -4.53 6.18
C VAL A 178 28.46 -3.11 6.43
N SER A 179 28.19 -2.22 5.49
CA SER A 179 28.48 -0.78 5.62
C SER A 179 27.45 -0.05 6.48
N SER A 180 27.75 1.19 6.87
CA SER A 180 26.82 2.07 7.59
C SER A 180 25.49 2.32 6.86
N LEU A 181 25.52 2.48 5.54
CA LEU A 181 24.33 2.68 4.69
C LEU A 181 23.39 1.47 4.75
N SER A 182 23.98 0.30 4.89
CA SER A 182 23.28 -0.96 4.90
C SER A 182 22.70 -1.26 6.28
N TRP A 183 23.41 -0.87 7.33
CA TRP A 183 22.86 -0.80 8.69
C TRP A 183 21.64 0.13 8.76
N TYR A 184 21.68 1.28 8.06
CA TYR A 184 20.52 2.15 7.91
C TYR A 184 19.33 1.47 7.26
N PHE A 185 19.53 0.76 6.14
CA PHE A 185 18.45 -0.01 5.51
C PHE A 185 17.90 -1.10 6.43
N ILE A 186 18.75 -1.81 7.17
CA ILE A 186 18.29 -2.81 8.14
C ILE A 186 17.42 -2.15 9.22
N ASN A 187 17.82 -0.99 9.75
CA ASN A 187 17.00 -0.23 10.70
C ASN A 187 15.69 0.26 10.07
N LEU A 188 15.72 0.74 8.82
CA LEU A 188 14.54 1.16 8.09
C LEU A 188 13.50 0.03 8.00
N PHE A 189 13.94 -1.18 7.69
CA PHE A 189 13.06 -2.35 7.56
C PHE A 189 12.63 -2.91 8.92
N GLY A 190 13.53 -2.93 9.90
CA GLY A 190 13.31 -3.55 11.22
C GLY A 190 12.53 -2.69 12.20
N LEU A 191 12.64 -1.35 12.12
CA LEU A 191 12.02 -0.44 13.10
C LEU A 191 10.51 -0.28 12.91
N ARG A 192 9.92 -0.80 11.83
CA ARG A 192 8.46 -0.75 11.62
C ARG A 192 7.69 -1.35 12.80
N GLY A 193 8.13 -2.49 13.33
CA GLY A 193 7.50 -3.13 14.49
C GLY A 193 7.59 -2.25 15.74
N VAL A 194 8.75 -1.62 15.95
CA VAL A 194 9.00 -0.70 17.05
C VAL A 194 8.10 0.54 16.94
N PHE A 195 8.01 1.15 15.76
CA PHE A 195 7.11 2.28 15.51
C PHE A 195 5.64 1.89 15.68
N SER A 196 5.24 0.68 15.29
CA SER A 196 3.87 0.21 15.51
C SER A 196 3.53 0.08 17.00
N LEU A 197 4.51 -0.25 17.84
CA LEU A 197 4.33 -0.34 19.29
C LEU A 197 4.31 1.04 19.95
N ILE A 198 5.18 1.95 19.52
CA ILE A 198 5.31 3.30 20.11
C ILE A 198 4.20 4.25 19.64
N LEU A 199 3.84 4.18 18.35
CA LEU A 199 2.98 5.16 17.67
C LEU A 199 1.63 4.58 17.21
N GLY A 200 1.43 3.25 17.32
CA GLY A 200 0.23 2.56 16.85
C GLY A 200 0.30 2.09 15.39
N GLY A 201 -0.73 1.35 14.96
CA GLY A 201 -0.77 0.63 13.67
C GLY A 201 -0.87 1.49 12.42
N GLU A 202 -1.43 2.71 12.52
CA GLU A 202 -1.52 3.67 11.40
C GLU A 202 -0.45 4.77 11.50
N ASN A 203 0.79 4.39 11.84
CA ASN A 203 1.86 5.38 11.90
C ASN A 203 2.39 5.76 10.51
N SER A 204 2.79 7.03 10.39
CA SER A 204 3.48 7.59 9.23
C SER A 204 5.00 7.49 9.36
N ALA A 205 5.52 6.59 10.19
CA ALA A 205 6.95 6.38 10.43
C ALA A 205 7.53 5.21 9.59
N ASP A 206 6.68 4.47 8.87
CA ASP A 206 7.09 3.39 7.98
C ASP A 206 7.78 3.89 6.70
N GLY A 207 9.11 3.91 6.69
CA GLY A 207 9.91 4.31 5.53
C GLY A 207 9.90 3.32 4.36
N ILE A 208 9.39 2.09 4.55
CA ILE A 208 9.24 1.09 3.46
C ILE A 208 8.13 1.49 2.50
N ARG A 209 7.02 2.01 3.05
CA ARG A 209 5.91 2.54 2.24
C ARG A 209 6.41 3.65 1.33
N ASP A 210 7.33 4.47 1.82
CA ASP A 210 7.92 5.58 1.05
C ASP A 210 8.90 5.10 -0.01
N MET A 211 9.71 4.09 0.28
CA MET A 211 10.60 3.49 -0.73
C MET A 211 9.80 2.80 -1.86
N THR A 212 8.70 2.15 -1.49
CA THR A 212 7.75 1.58 -2.46
C THR A 212 7.08 2.69 -3.26
N ALA A 213 6.70 3.80 -2.60
CA ALA A 213 6.14 4.99 -3.24
C ALA A 213 7.13 5.69 -4.19
N MET A 214 8.44 5.63 -3.90
CA MET A 214 9.50 6.17 -4.76
C MET A 214 9.66 5.32 -6.03
N GLY A 215 9.62 3.99 -5.90
CA GLY A 215 9.66 3.06 -7.04
C GLY A 215 8.41 3.16 -7.93
N THR A 216 7.23 3.37 -7.33
CA THR A 216 6.01 3.65 -8.08
C THR A 216 6.01 5.07 -8.65
N MET A 217 6.63 6.08 -8.04
CA MET A 217 6.73 7.43 -8.61
C MET A 217 7.55 7.46 -9.91
N GLY A 218 8.68 6.71 -9.95
CA GLY A 218 9.53 6.61 -11.13
C GLY A 218 8.86 5.91 -12.32
N THR A 219 7.83 5.10 -12.08
CA THR A 219 7.04 4.42 -13.11
C THR A 219 5.68 5.10 -13.38
N MET A 220 5.16 5.88 -12.42
CA MET A 220 3.90 6.63 -12.52
C MET A 220 4.05 8.08 -13.02
N GLY A 221 5.27 8.56 -13.31
CA GLY A 221 5.46 9.83 -14.00
C GLY A 221 4.77 9.92 -15.37
N GLN A 222 4.29 8.79 -15.92
CA GLN A 222 3.50 8.72 -17.16
C GLN A 222 2.03 8.32 -16.96
N GLN A 223 1.58 7.96 -15.75
CA GLN A 223 0.22 7.41 -15.51
C GLN A 223 -0.47 7.87 -14.22
N ALA A 224 0.17 8.67 -13.37
CA ALA A 224 -0.51 9.29 -12.24
C ALA A 224 -1.31 10.51 -12.71
N GLY A 225 -2.60 10.31 -12.97
CA GLY A 225 -3.54 11.40 -13.17
C GLY A 225 -4.56 11.21 -14.28
N GLN A 226 -4.86 9.99 -14.72
CA GLN A 226 -6.11 9.81 -15.44
C GLN A 226 -7.26 9.92 -14.42
N PRO A 227 -8.12 10.96 -14.51
CA PRO A 227 -9.31 11.02 -13.67
C PRO A 227 -10.10 9.75 -13.92
N GLN A 228 -10.52 9.11 -12.84
CA GLN A 228 -11.57 8.11 -12.93
C GLN A 228 -12.81 8.79 -13.50
N ASP A 229 -13.05 8.59 -14.80
CA ASP A 229 -14.25 9.04 -15.47
C ASP A 229 -15.44 8.28 -14.86
N PHE A 230 -16.12 8.92 -13.92
CA PHE A 230 -17.24 8.33 -13.21
C PHE A 230 -18.37 7.90 -14.16
N ASN A 231 -18.51 8.54 -15.32
CA ASN A 231 -19.52 8.13 -16.30
C ASN A 231 -19.15 6.76 -16.89
N LYS A 232 -17.89 6.57 -17.28
CA LYS A 232 -17.38 5.25 -17.73
C LYS A 232 -17.46 4.20 -16.63
N LEU A 233 -17.14 4.57 -15.39
CA LEU A 233 -17.25 3.65 -14.25
C LEU A 233 -18.70 3.24 -13.99
N PHE A 234 -19.66 4.17 -14.09
CA PHE A 234 -21.08 3.85 -13.94
C PHE A 234 -21.59 2.96 -15.08
N MET A 235 -21.17 3.20 -16.33
CA MET A 235 -21.51 2.32 -17.44
C MET A 235 -20.89 0.92 -17.28
N SER A 236 -19.61 0.84 -16.91
CA SER A 236 -18.93 -0.43 -16.62
C SER A 236 -19.62 -1.20 -15.48
N LEU A 237 -20.03 -0.50 -14.42
CA LEU A 237 -20.73 -1.11 -13.30
C LEU A 237 -22.16 -1.55 -13.68
N LYS A 238 -22.84 -0.78 -14.53
CA LYS A 238 -24.14 -1.17 -15.10
C LYS A 238 -24.00 -2.45 -15.92
N ASP A 239 -23.00 -2.53 -16.79
CA ASP A 239 -22.75 -3.73 -17.61
C ASP A 239 -22.44 -4.93 -16.70
N SER A 240 -21.61 -4.73 -15.68
CA SER A 240 -21.32 -5.76 -14.68
C SER A 240 -22.59 -6.21 -13.95
N LEU A 241 -23.39 -5.27 -13.43
CA LEU A 241 -24.67 -5.56 -12.76
C LEU A 241 -25.66 -6.25 -13.68
N SER A 242 -25.65 -5.95 -14.99
CA SER A 242 -26.53 -6.60 -15.97
C SER A 242 -26.26 -8.09 -16.07
N ILE A 243 -24.98 -8.50 -15.98
CA ILE A 243 -24.51 -9.87 -16.06
C ILE A 243 -24.69 -10.63 -14.74
N VAL A 244 -24.70 -9.95 -13.59
CA VAL A 244 -24.88 -10.61 -12.29
C VAL A 244 -26.24 -11.31 -12.20
N TYR A 245 -26.18 -12.63 -11.98
CA TYR A 245 -27.31 -13.48 -11.64
C TYR A 245 -27.54 -13.50 -10.13
N HIS A 246 -28.81 -13.61 -9.74
CA HIS A 246 -29.18 -13.72 -8.33
C HIS A 246 -29.14 -15.19 -7.90
N GLU A 247 -28.35 -15.49 -6.87
CA GLU A 247 -28.30 -16.80 -6.24
C GLU A 247 -28.69 -16.68 -4.77
N TRP A 248 -29.79 -17.31 -4.35
CA TRP A 248 -30.30 -17.20 -2.98
C TRP A 248 -29.57 -18.17 -2.04
N ASP A 249 -28.51 -17.72 -1.36
CA ASP A 249 -27.73 -18.54 -0.41
C ASP A 249 -28.50 -18.91 0.87
N LEU A 250 -29.55 -18.12 1.19
CA LEU A 250 -30.46 -18.40 2.29
C LEU A 250 -31.46 -19.53 1.97
N ALA A 251 -31.41 -20.13 0.77
CA ALA A 251 -32.20 -21.31 0.45
C ALA A 251 -31.80 -22.49 1.33
N ASN A 252 -32.78 -23.12 1.99
CA ASN A 252 -32.56 -24.31 2.84
C ASN A 252 -31.57 -24.08 3.98
N ILE A 253 -31.43 -22.86 4.47
CA ILE A 253 -30.49 -22.55 5.56
C ILE A 253 -30.87 -23.31 6.84
N GLU A 254 -32.16 -23.54 7.08
CA GLU A 254 -32.68 -24.31 8.21
C GLU A 254 -32.11 -25.73 8.20
N GLN A 255 -32.13 -26.39 7.04
CA GLN A 255 -31.59 -27.74 6.87
C GLN A 255 -30.07 -27.75 7.03
N ARG A 256 -29.36 -26.78 6.44
CA ARG A 256 -27.90 -26.65 6.57
C ARG A 256 -27.48 -26.46 8.03
N VAL A 257 -28.23 -25.67 8.80
CA VAL A 257 -27.98 -25.42 10.22
C VAL A 257 -28.28 -26.66 11.05
N LEU A 258 -29.41 -27.35 10.82
CA LEU A 258 -29.76 -28.58 11.54
C LEU A 258 -28.75 -29.71 11.32
N VAL A 259 -28.21 -29.83 10.10
CA VAL A 259 -27.12 -30.76 9.78
C VAL A 259 -25.82 -30.36 10.50
N LYS A 260 -25.45 -29.08 10.49
CA LYS A 260 -24.23 -28.59 11.15
C LYS A 260 -24.22 -28.90 12.66
N TYR A 261 -25.37 -28.81 13.31
CA TYR A 261 -25.52 -29.09 14.75
C TYR A 261 -25.98 -30.52 15.05
N GLY A 262 -25.95 -31.43 14.08
CA GLY A 262 -26.20 -32.86 14.30
C GLY A 262 -27.64 -33.22 14.69
N LYS A 263 -28.61 -32.32 14.49
CA LYS A 263 -30.03 -32.56 14.79
C LYS A 263 -30.78 -33.28 13.67
N GLN A 264 -30.16 -33.42 12.49
CA GLN A 264 -30.71 -34.13 11.33
C GLN A 264 -29.59 -34.82 10.54
N SER A 265 -29.80 -36.07 10.10
CA SER A 265 -28.86 -36.78 9.22
C SER A 265 -28.80 -36.13 7.84
N GLN A 266 -27.61 -36.03 7.23
CA GLN A 266 -27.40 -35.49 5.88
C GLN A 266 -28.38 -36.12 4.88
N ILE A 267 -29.43 -35.39 4.49
CA ILE A 267 -30.31 -35.80 3.40
C ILE A 267 -29.58 -35.46 2.11
N TYR A 268 -28.91 -36.43 1.50
CA TYR A 268 -28.40 -36.32 0.14
C TYR A 268 -29.61 -36.19 -0.80
N LYS A 269 -29.97 -34.96 -1.20
CA LYS A 269 -30.85 -34.77 -2.35
C LYS A 269 -30.08 -35.15 -3.61
N SER A 270 -30.34 -36.35 -4.12
CA SER A 270 -30.03 -36.74 -5.49
C SER A 270 -30.83 -35.90 -6.48
N ALA A 271 -30.12 -35.23 -7.39
CA ALA A 271 -30.48 -34.80 -8.75
C ALA A 271 -31.84 -34.11 -9.02
N ALA A 272 -31.81 -32.96 -9.70
CA ALA A 272 -32.06 -32.87 -11.16
C ALA A 272 -32.47 -31.45 -11.62
N ARG A 273 -31.79 -31.00 -12.69
CA ARG A 273 -32.14 -29.98 -13.70
C ARG A 273 -32.47 -28.55 -13.25
#